data_AF-A0A5T8RLG5-F1
#
_entry.id   AF-A0A5T8RLG5-F1
#
_cell.length_a   1.000
_cell.length_b   1.000
_cell.length_c   1.000
_cell.angle_alpha   90.00
_cell.angle_beta   90.00
_cell.angle_gamma   90.00
#
_symmetry.space_group_name_H-M   'P 1'
#
loop_
_entity.id
_entity.type
_entity.pdbx_description
1 polymer ?
#
loop_
_entity_poly.entity_id
_entity_poly.type
_entity_poly.pdbx_seq_one_letter_code
_entity_poly.pdbx_strand_id
1 'polypeptide(L)'
;MSNDIINPFGNNGHQDNKVNGLVAVEQQRAMQEVQAALVVAKKFPRDAIHAMDRILQACTRPTLAEGALYSYGRGGTEVTGPSIRLAEAIAQNWGNIQFGIRELENKNGESTVEAFAWDVETNTRQVKTFTVPHIRYSNKGTKKLADPRDIYEVVASQGARRLRACILGVIPGDVVEAAVKQCELTLNTSLDLTPEYLQTMIKSFERLGVSKEQVEKRIQCRIEAIRPAQVVQLKKISASIKDGMSSPADWFEQVTPTKEKANDLNNMDIK
;
A
#
# COMPACT_ATOMS: atom_id res chain seq x y z
N MET A 1 0.22 -8.60 -70.05
CA MET A 1 0.07 -7.27 -69.43
C MET A 1 -1.20 -7.33 -68.59
N SER A 2 -1.07 -7.67 -67.30
CA SER A 2 -2.21 -7.72 -66.37
C SER A 2 -2.40 -6.32 -65.80
N ASN A 3 -3.50 -5.68 -66.15
CA ASN A 3 -3.90 -4.41 -65.56
C ASN A 3 -4.56 -4.71 -64.22
N ASP A 4 -3.83 -4.45 -63.13
CA ASP A 4 -4.42 -4.41 -61.79
C ASP A 4 -5.38 -3.22 -61.73
N ILE A 5 -6.67 -3.52 -61.60
CA ILE A 5 -7.73 -2.54 -61.38
C ILE A 5 -7.62 -2.09 -59.92
N ILE A 6 -6.88 -1.00 -59.69
CA ILE A 6 -6.85 -0.31 -58.39
C ILE A 6 -8.22 0.33 -58.19
N ASN A 7 -8.95 -0.14 -57.17
CA ASN A 7 -10.22 0.44 -56.76
C ASN A 7 -9.99 1.87 -56.21
N PRO A 8 -10.44 2.93 -56.91
CA PRO A 8 -10.21 4.32 -56.48
C PRO A 8 -11.08 4.73 -55.28
N PHE A 9 -11.99 3.85 -54.83
CA PHE A 9 -12.82 4.03 -53.64
C PHE A 9 -12.39 3.12 -52.48
N GLY A 10 -11.23 2.45 -52.60
CA GLY A 10 -10.65 1.66 -51.52
C GLY A 10 -10.28 2.56 -50.34
N ASN A 11 -11.06 2.47 -49.26
CA ASN A 11 -10.95 3.29 -48.05
C ASN A 11 -9.74 2.89 -47.17
N ASN A 12 -8.52 2.90 -47.75
CA ASN A 12 -7.30 2.51 -47.03
C ASN A 12 -6.55 3.70 -46.39
N GLY A 13 -6.89 4.95 -46.75
CA GLY A 13 -6.18 6.14 -46.24
C GLY A 13 -6.87 6.96 -45.14
N HIS A 14 -8.15 6.69 -44.85
CA HIS A 14 -8.91 7.47 -43.85
C HIS A 14 -8.70 7.00 -42.40
N GLN A 15 -8.27 5.76 -42.18
CA GLN A 15 -7.98 5.24 -40.84
C GLN A 15 -6.62 5.76 -40.33
N ASP A 16 -5.56 5.70 -41.14
CA ASP A 16 -4.21 6.12 -40.73
C ASP A 16 -4.10 7.63 -40.42
N ASN A 17 -4.74 8.50 -41.23
CA ASN A 17 -4.77 9.94 -40.95
C ASN A 17 -5.56 10.30 -39.69
N LYS A 18 -6.61 9.53 -39.34
CA LYS A 18 -7.37 9.73 -38.10
C LYS A 18 -6.58 9.27 -36.87
N VAL A 19 -5.87 8.14 -36.95
CA VAL A 19 -5.02 7.64 -35.86
C VAL A 19 -3.86 8.61 -35.60
N ASN A 20 -3.19 9.10 -36.65
CA ASN A 20 -2.11 10.09 -36.50
C ASN A 20 -2.62 11.43 -35.93
N GLY A 21 -3.82 11.87 -36.34
CA GLY A 21 -4.45 13.06 -35.78
C GLY A 21 -4.79 12.93 -34.29
N LEU A 22 -5.29 11.76 -33.86
CA LEU A 22 -5.60 11.48 -32.46
C LEU A 22 -4.33 11.45 -31.59
N VAL A 23 -3.27 10.79 -32.05
CA VAL A 23 -1.97 10.73 -31.34
C VAL A 23 -1.37 12.13 -31.19
N ALA A 24 -1.41 12.95 -32.23
CA ALA A 24 -0.91 14.33 -32.18
C ALA A 24 -1.68 15.19 -31.16
N VAL A 25 -3.01 15.03 -31.09
CA VAL A 25 -3.86 15.74 -30.11
C VAL A 25 -3.54 15.32 -28.68
N GLU A 26 -3.34 14.02 -28.42
CA GLU A 26 -2.97 13.52 -27.08
C GLU A 26 -1.60 14.04 -26.63
N GLN A 27 -0.61 14.05 -27.54
CA GLN A 27 0.72 14.61 -27.25
C GLN A 27 0.63 16.10 -26.92
N GLN A 28 -0.11 16.87 -27.72
CA GLN A 28 -0.29 18.30 -27.49
C GLN A 28 -0.99 18.57 -26.14
N ARG A 29 -2.02 17.78 -25.81
CA ARG A 29 -2.71 17.87 -24.51
C ARG A 29 -1.78 17.58 -23.35
N ALA A 30 -1.00 16.50 -23.42
CA ALA A 30 -0.04 16.14 -22.37
C ALA A 30 1.02 17.23 -22.17
N MET A 31 1.53 17.81 -23.26
CA MET A 31 2.47 18.95 -23.19
C MET A 31 1.83 20.17 -22.53
N GLN A 32 0.60 20.52 -22.91
CA GLN A 32 -0.12 21.66 -22.35
C GLN A 32 -0.44 21.46 -20.86
N GLU A 33 -0.86 20.27 -20.44
CA GLU A 33 -1.12 19.95 -19.03
C GLU A 33 0.15 20.09 -18.18
N VAL A 34 1.28 19.57 -18.68
CA VAL A 34 2.58 19.68 -18.01
C VAL A 34 3.04 21.14 -17.91
N GLN A 35 2.96 21.89 -19.02
CA GLN A 35 3.33 23.31 -19.03
C GLN A 35 2.44 24.12 -18.09
N ALA A 36 1.12 23.90 -18.13
CA ALA A 36 0.17 24.58 -17.26
C ALA A 36 0.46 24.30 -15.78
N ALA A 37 0.73 23.03 -15.41
CA ALA A 37 1.07 22.67 -14.03
C ALA A 37 2.33 23.38 -13.54
N LEU A 38 3.38 23.44 -14.36
CA LEU A 38 4.63 24.14 -14.04
C LEU A 38 4.43 25.64 -13.88
N VAL A 39 3.70 26.27 -14.80
CA VAL A 39 3.42 27.72 -14.75
C VAL A 39 2.57 28.07 -13.53
N VAL A 40 1.52 27.30 -13.25
CA VAL A 40 0.65 27.52 -12.07
C VAL A 40 1.44 27.35 -10.78
N ALA A 41 2.26 26.30 -10.65
CA ALA A 41 3.06 26.06 -9.45
C ALA A 41 4.11 27.16 -9.22
N LYS A 42 4.74 27.68 -10.28
CA LYS A 42 5.69 28.80 -10.17
C LYS A 42 5.00 30.13 -9.86
N LYS A 43 3.78 30.34 -10.36
CA LYS A 43 3.00 31.57 -10.10
C LYS A 43 2.39 31.58 -8.70
N PHE A 44 2.01 30.41 -8.19
CA PHE A 44 1.37 30.22 -6.90
C PHE A 44 2.13 29.16 -6.09
N PRO A 45 3.33 29.50 -5.58
CA PRO A 45 4.11 28.58 -4.77
C PRO A 45 3.37 28.25 -3.47
N ARG A 46 3.60 27.04 -2.96
CA ARG A 46 3.07 26.57 -1.68
C ARG A 46 3.63 27.42 -0.54
N ASP A 47 2.83 27.62 0.49
CA ASP A 47 3.33 27.97 1.82
C ASP A 47 3.67 26.66 2.55
N ALA A 48 4.96 26.41 2.77
CA ALA A 48 5.43 25.17 3.38
C ALA A 48 4.95 25.01 4.84
N ILE A 49 4.80 26.12 5.58
CA ILE A 49 4.31 26.09 6.97
C ILE A 49 2.84 25.69 6.95
N HIS A 50 2.03 26.35 6.12
CA HIS A 50 0.62 26.02 6.02
C HIS A 50 0.38 24.61 5.47
N ALA A 51 1.20 24.15 4.52
CA ALA A 51 1.17 22.78 4.03
C ALA A 51 1.46 21.78 5.16
N MET A 52 2.46 22.07 5.99
CA MET A 52 2.81 21.27 7.15
C MET A 52 1.67 21.20 8.18
N ASP A 53 1.05 22.35 8.50
CA ASP A 53 -0.09 22.40 9.42
C ASP A 53 -1.25 21.52 8.94
N ARG A 54 -1.59 21.56 7.64
CA ARG A 54 -2.62 20.71 7.06
C ARG A 54 -2.28 19.23 7.16
N ILE A 55 -1.00 18.87 6.93
CA ILE A 55 -0.52 17.49 7.08
C ILE A 55 -0.68 17.03 8.53
N LEU A 56 -0.21 17.83 9.50
CA LEU A 56 -0.30 17.49 10.92
C LEU A 56 -1.76 17.38 11.38
N GLN A 57 -2.62 18.31 10.96
CA GLN A 57 -4.06 18.28 11.23
C GLN A 57 -4.71 17.02 10.63
N ALA A 58 -4.34 16.63 9.42
CA ALA A 58 -4.83 15.38 8.84
C ALA A 58 -4.42 14.16 9.68
N CYS A 59 -3.20 14.18 10.22
CA CYS A 59 -2.61 13.13 11.06
C CYS A 59 -3.24 13.04 12.46
N THR A 60 -4.01 14.05 12.91
CA THR A 60 -4.79 13.96 14.16
C THR A 60 -6.06 13.12 14.05
N ARG A 61 -6.45 12.71 12.83
CA ARG A 61 -7.63 11.87 12.61
C ARG A 61 -7.31 10.41 12.99
N PRO A 62 -8.02 9.80 13.96
CA PRO A 62 -7.72 8.43 14.40
C PRO A 62 -7.72 7.42 13.25
N THR A 63 -8.70 7.52 12.33
CA THR A 63 -8.82 6.61 11.18
C THR A 63 -7.67 6.70 10.18
N LEU A 64 -7.01 7.86 10.07
CA LEU A 64 -5.77 7.97 9.29
C LEU A 64 -4.60 7.36 10.07
N ALA A 65 -4.47 7.76 11.34
CA ALA A 65 -3.37 7.33 12.21
C ALA A 65 -3.28 5.81 12.34
N GLU A 66 -4.42 5.11 12.44
CA GLU A 66 -4.50 3.64 12.51
C GLU A 66 -3.88 2.93 11.31
N GLY A 67 -3.98 3.53 10.12
CA GLY A 67 -3.43 3.00 8.88
C GLY A 67 -2.16 3.70 8.42
N ALA A 68 -1.57 4.58 9.24
CA ALA A 68 -0.48 5.47 8.83
C ALA A 68 0.89 4.78 8.80
N LEU A 69 1.04 3.70 9.56
CA LEU A 69 2.31 2.99 9.73
C LEU A 69 2.14 1.52 9.39
N TYR A 70 3.03 1.00 8.57
CA TYR A 70 3.16 -0.43 8.34
C TYR A 70 4.32 -0.98 9.17
N SER A 71 4.26 -2.28 9.44
CA SER A 71 5.34 -3.02 10.09
C SER A 71 5.60 -4.31 9.32
N TYR A 72 6.82 -4.81 9.22
CA TYR A 72 7.13 -6.15 8.70
C TYR A 72 8.39 -6.73 9.36
N GLY A 73 8.40 -8.04 9.58
CA GLY A 73 9.58 -8.74 10.07
C GLY A 73 10.61 -8.94 8.96
N ARG A 74 11.87 -8.60 9.21
CA ARG A 74 13.00 -8.94 8.35
C ARG A 74 14.16 -9.43 9.21
N GLY A 75 14.56 -10.69 9.04
CA GLY A 75 15.73 -11.27 9.73
C GLY A 75 15.65 -11.21 11.26
N GLY A 76 14.46 -11.36 11.84
CA GLY A 76 14.24 -11.28 13.28
C GLY A 76 14.09 -9.85 13.84
N THR A 77 14.17 -8.82 12.99
CA THR A 77 13.92 -7.41 13.38
C THR A 77 12.63 -6.87 12.80
N GLU A 78 11.91 -6.07 13.59
CA GLU A 78 10.70 -5.37 13.16
C GLU A 78 11.11 -4.08 12.40
N VAL A 79 10.69 -3.97 11.14
CA VAL A 79 10.91 -2.76 10.33
C VAL A 79 9.57 -2.03 10.21
N THR A 80 9.53 -0.81 10.73
CA THR A 80 8.35 0.07 10.64
C THR A 80 8.59 1.22 9.67
N GLY A 81 7.54 1.67 8.99
CA GLY A 81 7.64 2.87 8.17
C GLY A 81 6.29 3.49 7.80
N PRO A 82 6.31 4.67 7.15
CA PRO A 82 5.12 5.31 6.61
C PRO A 82 4.42 4.39 5.63
N SER A 83 3.10 4.20 5.77
CA SER A 83 2.27 3.44 4.83
C SER A 83 2.01 4.25 3.55
N ILE A 84 1.46 3.60 2.53
CA ILE A 84 0.98 4.31 1.33
C ILE A 84 -0.10 5.33 1.69
N ARG A 85 -0.99 4.99 2.64
CA ARG A 85 -2.09 5.85 3.08
C ARG A 85 -1.58 7.15 3.73
N LEU A 86 -0.51 7.06 4.54
CA LEU A 86 0.14 8.25 5.08
C LEU A 86 0.85 9.04 3.99
N ALA A 87 1.57 8.38 3.08
CA ALA A 87 2.26 9.06 1.98
C ALA A 87 1.28 9.83 1.08
N GLU A 88 0.13 9.24 0.72
CA GLU A 88 -0.92 9.90 -0.05
C GLU A 88 -1.53 11.08 0.71
N ALA A 89 -1.80 10.93 2.01
CA ALA A 89 -2.32 12.02 2.83
C ALA A 89 -1.33 13.19 2.92
N ILE A 90 -0.03 12.90 3.02
CA ILE A 90 1.03 13.91 2.97
C ILE A 90 1.01 14.61 1.61
N ALA A 91 1.06 13.86 0.50
CA ALA A 91 1.09 14.42 -0.85
C ALA A 91 -0.15 15.28 -1.16
N GLN A 92 -1.34 14.85 -0.74
CA GLN A 92 -2.59 15.62 -0.89
C GLN A 92 -2.53 16.99 -0.19
N ASN A 93 -1.83 17.09 0.94
CA ASN A 93 -1.75 18.31 1.74
C ASN A 93 -0.46 19.12 1.49
N TRP A 94 0.54 18.54 0.82
CA TRP A 94 1.79 19.23 0.47
C TRP A 94 1.58 20.33 -0.58
N GLY A 95 0.61 20.13 -1.49
CA GLY A 95 0.35 21.03 -2.62
C GLY A 95 1.27 20.75 -3.81
N ASN A 96 1.04 21.39 -4.96
CA ASN A 96 1.93 21.42 -6.13
C ASN A 96 2.72 20.12 -6.40
N ILE A 97 2.06 18.97 -6.31
CA ILE A 97 2.66 17.65 -6.50
C ILE A 97 1.71 16.80 -7.35
N GLN A 98 2.27 16.08 -8.31
CA GLN A 98 1.56 15.07 -9.09
C GLN A 98 2.12 13.71 -8.74
N PHE A 99 1.27 12.72 -8.53
CA PHE A 99 1.70 11.36 -8.24
C PHE A 99 0.67 10.37 -8.75
N GLY A 100 1.09 9.14 -9.01
CA GLY A 100 0.18 8.10 -9.45
C GLY A 100 0.87 6.86 -9.98
N ILE A 101 0.04 5.92 -10.43
CA ILE A 101 0.44 4.67 -11.04
C ILE A 101 -0.17 4.63 -12.44
N ARG A 102 0.61 4.20 -13.43
CA ARG A 102 0.19 4.02 -14.81
C ARG A 102 0.58 2.62 -15.25
N GLU A 103 -0.38 1.85 -15.73
CA GLU A 103 -0.07 0.62 -16.45
C GLU A 103 0.28 1.01 -17.89
N LEU A 104 1.56 0.85 -18.25
CA LEU A 104 2.07 1.19 -19.56
C LEU A 104 1.70 0.12 -20.59
N GLU A 105 1.68 -1.15 -20.13
CA GLU A 105 1.44 -2.28 -21.00
C GLU A 105 0.92 -3.48 -20.21
N ASN A 106 -0.01 -4.23 -20.80
CA ASN A 106 -0.53 -5.49 -20.26
C ASN A 106 -0.52 -6.53 -21.38
N LYS A 107 0.43 -7.47 -21.34
CA LYS A 107 0.54 -8.53 -22.35
C LYS A 107 1.33 -9.72 -21.81
N ASN A 108 1.18 -10.88 -22.46
CA ASN A 108 1.96 -12.09 -22.17
C ASN A 108 1.90 -12.60 -20.71
N GLY A 109 0.87 -12.21 -19.94
CA GLY A 109 0.74 -12.58 -18.53
C GLY A 109 1.60 -11.76 -17.58
N GLU A 110 1.95 -10.53 -17.97
CA GLU A 110 2.59 -9.54 -17.12
C GLU A 110 2.12 -8.12 -17.44
N SER A 111 2.26 -7.22 -16.47
CA SER A 111 1.98 -5.79 -16.61
C SER A 111 3.25 -4.99 -16.42
N THR A 112 3.57 -4.11 -17.37
CA THR A 112 4.60 -3.08 -17.17
C THR A 112 3.94 -1.85 -16.56
N VAL A 113 4.41 -1.45 -15.39
CA VAL A 113 3.78 -0.43 -14.57
C VAL A 113 4.81 0.65 -14.24
N GLU A 114 4.37 1.90 -14.29
CA GLU A 114 5.11 3.06 -13.83
C GLU A 114 4.44 3.61 -12.57
N ALA A 115 5.22 3.84 -11.51
CA ALA A 115 4.80 4.65 -10.38
C ALA A 115 5.65 5.92 -10.33
N PHE A 116 5.02 7.08 -10.11
CA PHE A 116 5.71 8.35 -10.12
C PHE A 116 5.22 9.31 -9.03
N ALA A 117 6.10 10.24 -8.67
CA ALA A 117 5.77 11.45 -7.93
C ALA A 117 6.63 12.59 -8.47
N TRP A 118 6.04 13.78 -8.59
CA TRP A 118 6.69 14.96 -9.13
C TRP A 118 6.21 16.20 -8.40
N ASP A 119 7.09 16.81 -7.62
CA ASP A 119 6.90 18.16 -7.13
C ASP A 119 7.12 19.12 -8.29
N VAL A 120 6.03 19.68 -8.82
CA VAL A 120 6.07 20.57 -9.99
C VAL A 120 6.57 21.97 -9.64
N GLU A 121 6.64 22.32 -8.36
CA GLU A 121 7.16 23.60 -7.92
C GLU A 121 8.69 23.58 -7.80
N THR A 122 9.24 22.53 -7.19
CA THR A 122 10.70 22.35 -7.01
C THR A 122 11.35 21.60 -8.17
N ASN A 123 10.56 20.98 -9.05
CA ASN A 123 10.97 20.06 -10.11
C ASN A 123 11.62 18.75 -9.63
N THR A 124 11.53 18.41 -8.35
CA THR A 124 11.98 17.10 -7.85
C THR A 124 11.04 16.00 -8.33
N ARG A 125 11.57 15.03 -9.08
CA ARG A 125 10.79 13.95 -9.70
C ARG A 125 11.38 12.58 -9.39
N GLN A 126 10.50 11.64 -9.05
CA GLN A 126 10.81 10.23 -8.85
C GLN A 126 9.92 9.39 -9.77
N VAL A 127 10.53 8.47 -10.51
CA VAL A 127 9.84 7.53 -11.41
C VAL A 127 10.41 6.14 -11.21
N LYS A 128 9.54 5.14 -11.12
CA LYS A 128 9.91 3.73 -11.02
C LYS A 128 9.08 2.93 -12.02
N THR A 129 9.74 2.40 -13.03
CA THR A 129 9.14 1.45 -13.98
C THR A 129 9.50 0.03 -13.56
N PHE A 130 8.52 -0.86 -13.52
CA PHE A 130 8.70 -2.24 -13.08
C PHE A 130 7.67 -3.16 -13.73
N THR A 131 8.04 -4.43 -13.86
CA THR A 131 7.16 -5.46 -14.41
C THR A 131 6.53 -6.26 -13.29
N VAL A 132 5.24 -6.54 -13.41
CA VAL A 132 4.46 -7.35 -12.47
C VAL A 132 3.97 -8.59 -13.20
N PRO A 133 4.55 -9.78 -12.91
CA PRO A 133 4.04 -11.02 -13.48
C PRO A 133 2.65 -11.33 -12.89
N HIS A 134 1.73 -11.82 -13.72
CA HIS A 134 0.37 -12.23 -13.33
C HIS A 134 0.39 -13.58 -12.64
N ILE A 135 1.08 -13.66 -11.51
CA ILE A 135 1.25 -14.86 -10.71
C ILE A 135 1.03 -14.53 -9.23
N ARG A 136 0.49 -15.50 -8.50
CA ARG A 136 0.39 -15.46 -7.04
C ARG A 136 1.29 -16.52 -6.45
N TYR A 137 2.25 -16.09 -5.64
CA TYR A 137 3.10 -16.98 -4.87
C TYR A 137 2.31 -17.51 -3.67
N SER A 138 2.46 -18.80 -3.39
CA SER A 138 1.92 -19.45 -2.20
C SER A 138 2.89 -20.51 -1.70
N ASN A 139 2.73 -20.95 -0.45
CA ASN A 139 3.53 -22.05 0.11
C ASN A 139 3.35 -23.37 -0.66
N LYS A 140 2.30 -23.50 -1.47
CA LYS A 140 2.01 -24.66 -2.32
C LYS A 140 2.55 -24.51 -3.76
N GLY A 141 3.32 -23.45 -4.02
CA GLY A 141 3.87 -23.13 -5.33
C GLY A 141 3.28 -21.87 -5.95
N THR A 142 3.66 -21.63 -7.21
CA THR A 142 3.29 -20.44 -7.99
C THR A 142 2.04 -20.75 -8.82
N LYS A 143 0.99 -19.94 -8.67
CA LYS A 143 -0.24 -20.04 -9.48
C LYS A 143 -0.31 -18.89 -10.47
N LYS A 144 -0.51 -19.19 -11.76
CA LYS A 144 -0.81 -18.17 -12.76
C LYS A 144 -2.22 -17.60 -12.53
N LEU A 145 -2.33 -16.28 -12.56
CA LEU A 145 -3.59 -15.56 -12.45
C LEU A 145 -4.20 -15.41 -13.84
N ALA A 146 -5.48 -15.75 -13.96
CA ALA A 146 -6.26 -15.58 -15.18
C ALA A 146 -7.48 -14.68 -14.94
N ASP A 147 -7.93 -14.58 -13.68
CA ASP A 147 -9.03 -13.71 -13.30
C ASP A 147 -8.59 -12.23 -13.35
N PRO A 148 -9.29 -11.35 -14.07
CA PRO A 148 -8.91 -9.94 -14.21
C PRO A 148 -8.85 -9.19 -12.87
N ARG A 149 -9.69 -9.55 -11.90
CA ARG A 149 -9.70 -8.88 -10.59
C ARG A 149 -8.46 -9.29 -9.79
N ASP A 150 -8.11 -10.57 -9.78
CA ASP A 150 -6.87 -11.04 -9.14
C ASP A 150 -5.63 -10.36 -9.74
N ILE A 151 -5.59 -10.21 -11.07
CA ILE A 151 -4.50 -9.51 -11.77
C ILE A 151 -4.43 -8.04 -11.33
N TYR A 152 -5.57 -7.34 -11.35
CA TYR A 152 -5.64 -5.95 -10.92
C TYR A 152 -5.17 -5.77 -9.47
N GLU A 153 -5.62 -6.63 -8.55
CA GLU A 153 -5.24 -6.55 -7.13
C GLU A 153 -3.72 -6.71 -6.93
N VAL A 154 -3.07 -7.63 -7.66
CA VAL A 154 -1.61 -7.83 -7.60
C VAL A 154 -0.86 -6.63 -8.19
N VAL A 155 -1.30 -6.13 -9.33
CA VAL A 155 -0.72 -4.95 -9.99
C VAL A 155 -0.86 -3.71 -9.11
N ALA A 156 -2.05 -3.47 -8.55
CA ALA A 156 -2.34 -2.35 -7.67
C ALA A 156 -1.51 -2.41 -6.38
N SER A 157 -1.40 -3.58 -5.74
CA SER A 157 -0.58 -3.74 -4.53
C SER A 157 0.91 -3.45 -4.79
N GLN A 158 1.44 -3.99 -5.90
CA GLN A 158 2.84 -3.75 -6.27
C GLN A 158 3.08 -2.29 -6.67
N GLY A 159 2.12 -1.66 -7.35
CA GLY A 159 2.12 -0.24 -7.67
C GLY A 159 2.10 0.66 -6.44
N ALA A 160 1.21 0.41 -5.48
CA ALA A 160 1.10 1.18 -4.25
C ALA A 160 2.43 1.23 -3.48
N ARG A 161 3.19 0.12 -3.46
CA ARG A 161 4.52 0.07 -2.82
C ARG A 161 5.54 1.00 -3.50
N ARG A 162 5.58 1.02 -4.84
CA ARG A 162 6.51 1.90 -5.57
C ARG A 162 6.04 3.35 -5.53
N LEU A 163 4.73 3.59 -5.62
CA LEU A 163 4.14 4.91 -5.48
C LEU A 163 4.50 5.53 -4.14
N ARG A 164 4.36 4.77 -3.05
CA ARG A 164 4.80 5.18 -1.72
C ARG A 164 6.26 5.62 -1.73
N ALA A 165 7.14 4.80 -2.30
CA ALA A 165 8.56 5.13 -2.39
C ALA A 165 8.83 6.37 -3.24
N CYS A 166 8.09 6.60 -4.32
CA CYS A 166 8.20 7.80 -5.14
C CYS A 166 7.76 9.05 -4.36
N ILE A 167 6.60 9.01 -3.68
CA ILE A 167 6.11 10.12 -2.87
C ILE A 167 7.12 10.46 -1.76
N LEU A 168 7.55 9.47 -0.98
CA LEU A 168 8.50 9.67 0.11
C LEU A 168 9.89 10.11 -0.38
N GLY A 169 10.24 9.85 -1.65
CA GLY A 169 11.48 10.33 -2.26
C GLY A 169 11.40 11.77 -2.79
N VAL A 170 10.20 12.37 -2.82
CA VAL A 170 9.97 13.76 -3.25
C VAL A 170 9.69 14.67 -2.05
N ILE A 171 8.97 14.18 -1.03
CA ILE A 171 8.67 14.95 0.18
C ILE A 171 9.92 15.06 1.07
N PRO A 172 10.23 16.24 1.65
CA PRO A 172 11.29 16.39 2.65
C PRO A 172 11.14 15.42 3.83
N GLY A 173 12.26 14.84 4.28
CA GLY A 173 12.26 13.79 5.30
C GLY A 173 11.68 14.24 6.65
N ASP A 174 11.95 15.47 7.06
CA ASP A 174 11.45 16.09 8.29
C ASP A 174 9.92 16.23 8.31
N VAL A 175 9.30 16.52 7.15
CA VAL A 175 7.84 16.54 7.00
C VAL A 175 7.25 15.16 7.22
N VAL A 176 7.88 14.12 6.65
CA VAL A 176 7.45 12.73 6.83
C VAL A 176 7.60 12.30 8.29
N GLU A 177 8.73 12.57 8.92
CA GLU A 177 9.01 12.23 10.31
C GLU A 177 8.02 12.89 11.28
N ALA A 178 7.72 14.17 11.08
CA ALA A 178 6.76 14.88 11.90
C ALA A 178 5.32 14.38 11.70
N ALA A 179 4.93 14.03 10.47
CA ALA A 179 3.64 13.38 10.20
C ALA A 179 3.52 12.01 10.90
N VAL A 180 4.58 11.19 10.83
CA VAL A 180 4.65 9.91 11.57
C VAL A 180 4.47 10.12 13.07
N LYS A 181 5.25 11.05 13.66
CA LYS A 181 5.18 11.36 15.09
C LYS A 181 3.78 11.81 15.52
N GLN A 182 3.12 12.62 14.69
CA GLN A 182 1.75 13.07 14.98
C GLN A 182 0.73 11.93 14.92
N CYS A 183 0.84 11.00 13.95
CA CYS A 183 0.00 9.81 13.94
C CYS A 183 0.21 8.94 15.18
N GLU A 184 1.45 8.75 15.63
CA GLU A 184 1.73 8.00 16.86
C GLU A 184 1.15 8.68 18.11
N LEU A 185 1.29 10.01 18.22
CA LEU A 185 0.68 10.79 19.30
C LEU A 185 -0.85 10.61 19.31
N THR A 186 -1.47 10.67 18.14
CA THR A 186 -2.91 10.50 17.97
C THR A 186 -3.35 9.12 18.45
N LEU A 187 -2.66 8.06 18.01
CA LEU A 187 -2.96 6.71 18.44
C LEU A 187 -2.78 6.50 19.94
N ASN A 188 -1.78 7.12 20.56
CA ASN A 188 -1.57 7.01 22.00
C ASN A 188 -2.63 7.75 22.82
N THR A 189 -3.21 8.83 22.27
CA THR A 189 -4.19 9.68 22.97
C THR A 189 -5.62 9.17 22.79
N SER A 190 -5.95 8.56 21.64
CA SER A 190 -7.32 8.18 21.26
C SER A 190 -7.75 6.75 21.67
N LEU A 191 -7.01 6.08 22.55
CA LEU A 191 -7.28 4.69 22.91
C LEU A 191 -8.06 4.56 24.22
N ASP A 192 -9.40 4.51 24.10
CA ASP A 192 -10.25 3.98 25.16
C ASP A 192 -10.28 2.44 25.08
N LEU A 193 -9.65 1.78 26.04
CA LEU A 193 -9.55 0.32 26.11
C LEU A 193 -10.80 -0.29 26.75
N THR A 194 -11.95 -0.15 26.09
CA THR A 194 -13.18 -0.80 26.54
C THR A 194 -13.18 -2.30 26.24
N PRO A 195 -13.88 -3.14 27.01
CA PRO A 195 -14.03 -4.57 26.71
C PRO A 195 -14.57 -4.84 25.30
N GLU A 196 -15.51 -4.03 24.82
CA GLU A 196 -16.11 -4.14 23.49
C GLU A 196 -15.09 -3.87 22.37
N TYR A 197 -14.21 -2.89 22.59
CA TYR A 197 -13.12 -2.58 21.68
C TYR A 197 -12.13 -3.74 21.60
N LEU A 198 -11.75 -4.34 22.73
CA LEU A 198 -10.85 -5.50 22.77
C LEU A 198 -11.45 -6.70 22.03
N GLN A 199 -12.75 -6.98 22.21
CA GLN A 199 -13.44 -8.04 21.47
C GLN A 199 -13.45 -7.77 19.96
N THR A 200 -13.69 -6.53 19.53
CA THR A 200 -13.70 -6.15 18.12
C THR A 200 -12.31 -6.31 17.51
N MET A 201 -11.27 -5.95 18.25
CA MET A 201 -9.88 -6.14 17.84
C MET A 201 -9.55 -7.63 17.67
N ILE A 202 -9.90 -8.49 18.64
CA ILE A 202 -9.69 -9.94 18.53
C ILE A 202 -10.43 -10.51 17.30
N LYS A 203 -11.71 -10.17 17.11
CA LYS A 203 -12.49 -10.59 15.93
C LYS A 203 -11.83 -10.17 14.62
N SER A 204 -11.17 -9.02 14.59
CA SER A 204 -10.45 -8.57 13.40
C SER A 204 -9.21 -9.43 13.08
N PHE A 205 -8.53 -9.95 14.11
CA PHE A 205 -7.42 -10.88 13.98
C PHE A 205 -7.88 -12.30 13.64
N GLU A 206 -9.01 -12.75 14.17
CA GLU A 206 -9.62 -14.05 13.82
C GLU A 206 -9.93 -14.13 12.31
N ARG A 207 -10.41 -13.03 11.71
CA ARG A 207 -10.61 -12.92 10.25
C ARG A 207 -9.31 -13.03 9.46
N LEU A 208 -8.17 -12.73 10.08
CA LEU A 208 -6.83 -12.91 9.51
C LEU A 208 -6.24 -14.29 9.84
N GLY A 209 -7.01 -15.19 10.47
CA GLY A 209 -6.56 -16.52 10.87
C GLY A 209 -5.66 -16.53 12.11
N VAL A 210 -5.72 -15.48 12.95
CA VAL A 210 -4.94 -15.35 14.18
C VAL A 210 -5.87 -15.50 15.40
N SER A 211 -5.56 -16.43 16.31
CA SER A 211 -6.37 -16.68 17.51
C SER A 211 -6.05 -15.70 18.65
N LYS A 212 -6.94 -15.60 19.65
CA LYS A 212 -6.71 -14.81 20.87
C LYS A 212 -5.41 -15.23 21.56
N GLU A 213 -5.15 -16.52 21.67
CA GLU A 213 -3.96 -17.08 22.33
C GLU A 213 -2.67 -16.65 21.63
N GLN A 214 -2.68 -16.60 20.30
CA GLN A 214 -1.54 -16.12 19.52
C GLN A 214 -1.28 -14.62 19.75
N VAL A 215 -2.34 -13.82 19.83
CA VAL A 215 -2.24 -12.39 20.15
C VAL A 215 -1.67 -12.19 21.56
N GLU A 216 -2.21 -12.87 22.57
CA GLU A 216 -1.74 -12.79 23.97
C GLU A 216 -0.28 -13.21 24.11
N LYS A 217 0.13 -14.29 23.41
CA LYS A 217 1.53 -14.75 23.39
C LYS A 217 2.46 -13.68 22.81
N ARG A 218 2.05 -13.00 21.74
CA ARG A 218 2.85 -11.96 21.07
C ARG A 218 3.03 -10.70 21.91
N ILE A 219 2.00 -10.30 22.65
CA ILE A 219 2.06 -9.11 23.53
C ILE A 219 2.60 -9.46 24.93
N GLN A 220 2.79 -10.75 25.25
CA GLN A 220 3.26 -11.26 26.53
C GLN A 220 2.39 -10.84 27.73
N CYS A 221 1.09 -10.66 27.51
CA CYS A 221 0.11 -10.41 28.56
C CYS A 221 -1.28 -10.88 28.13
N ARG A 222 -2.18 -11.02 29.11
CA ARG A 222 -3.60 -11.23 28.87
C ARG A 222 -4.20 -10.01 28.17
N ILE A 223 -5.18 -10.22 27.29
CA ILE A 223 -5.76 -9.11 26.52
C ILE A 223 -6.42 -8.07 27.44
N GLU A 224 -6.95 -8.50 28.59
CA GLU A 224 -7.59 -7.64 29.58
C GLU A 224 -6.57 -6.71 30.28
N ALA A 225 -5.27 -7.04 30.22
CA ALA A 225 -4.17 -6.25 30.77
C ALA A 225 -3.35 -5.55 29.66
N ILE A 226 -3.90 -5.41 28.46
CA ILE A 226 -3.19 -4.79 27.33
C ILE A 226 -2.99 -3.29 27.57
N ARG A 227 -1.82 -2.78 27.18
CA ARG A 227 -1.49 -1.36 27.23
C ARG A 227 -1.76 -0.68 25.88
N PRO A 228 -2.04 0.64 25.84
CA PRO A 228 -2.28 1.37 24.59
C PRO A 228 -1.16 1.14 23.55
N ALA A 229 0.11 1.18 23.97
CA ALA A 229 1.24 0.92 23.07
C ALA A 229 1.20 -0.47 22.41
N GLN A 230 0.75 -1.51 23.12
CA GLN A 230 0.60 -2.86 22.56
C GLN A 230 -0.57 -2.92 21.57
N VAL A 231 -1.66 -2.20 21.82
CA VAL A 231 -2.77 -2.06 20.85
C VAL A 231 -2.30 -1.37 19.58
N VAL A 232 -1.49 -0.32 19.69
CA VAL A 232 -0.89 0.35 18.53
C VAL A 232 -0.02 -0.62 17.73
N GLN A 233 0.82 -1.42 18.38
CA GLN A 233 1.63 -2.45 17.71
C GLN A 233 0.75 -3.45 16.96
N LEU A 234 -0.31 -3.96 17.59
CA LEU A 234 -1.25 -4.88 16.95
C LEU A 234 -1.95 -4.25 15.74
N LYS A 235 -2.38 -2.98 15.83
CA LYS A 235 -2.95 -2.25 14.68
C LYS A 235 -1.96 -2.16 13.51
N LYS A 236 -0.69 -1.82 13.77
CA LYS A 236 0.38 -1.78 12.75
C LYS A 236 0.56 -3.14 12.07
N ILE A 237 0.53 -4.24 12.83
CA ILE A 237 0.62 -5.61 12.31
C ILE A 237 -0.62 -5.95 11.45
N SER A 238 -1.83 -5.65 11.94
CA SER A 238 -3.08 -5.90 11.22
C SER A 238 -3.12 -5.16 9.88
N ALA A 239 -2.70 -3.89 9.85
CA ALA A 239 -2.61 -3.10 8.63
C ALA A 239 -1.63 -3.73 7.63
N SER A 240 -0.43 -4.14 8.09
CA SER A 240 0.56 -4.79 7.23
C SER A 240 0.08 -6.09 6.59
N ILE A 241 -0.65 -6.91 7.36
CA ILE A 241 -1.21 -8.16 6.85
C ILE A 241 -2.29 -7.86 5.80
N LYS A 242 -3.18 -6.89 6.07
CA LYS A 242 -4.25 -6.47 5.14
C LYS A 242 -3.68 -5.90 3.83
N ASP A 243 -2.58 -5.16 3.91
CA ASP A 243 -1.88 -4.58 2.76
C ASP A 243 -0.99 -5.63 2.02
N GLY A 244 -0.98 -6.88 2.49
CA GLY A 244 -0.19 -7.98 1.92
C GLY A 244 1.32 -7.79 2.05
N MET A 245 1.77 -6.90 2.94
CA MET A 245 3.18 -6.61 3.20
C MET A 245 3.85 -7.68 4.05
N SER A 246 3.06 -8.39 4.86
CA SER A 246 3.45 -9.54 5.65
C SER A 246 2.30 -10.54 5.72
N SER A 247 2.58 -11.73 6.26
CA SER A 247 1.62 -12.78 6.55
C SER A 247 1.44 -12.93 8.06
N PRO A 248 0.31 -13.50 8.54
CA PRO A 248 0.13 -13.79 9.95
C PRO A 248 1.27 -14.62 10.57
N ALA A 249 1.85 -15.54 9.80
CA ALA A 249 2.94 -16.40 10.24
C ALA A 249 4.25 -15.65 10.51
N ASP A 250 4.42 -14.44 9.97
CA ASP A 250 5.60 -13.61 10.23
C ASP A 250 5.56 -12.97 11.64
N TRP A 251 4.40 -13.00 12.30
CA TRP A 251 4.14 -12.28 13.55
C TRP A 251 3.69 -13.16 14.70
N PHE A 252 2.94 -14.21 14.37
CA PHE A 252 2.25 -15.05 15.32
C PHE A 252 2.73 -16.48 15.15
N GLU A 253 3.31 -17.03 16.22
CA GLU A 253 3.69 -18.44 16.24
C GLU A 253 2.44 -19.31 16.04
N GLN A 254 2.55 -20.33 15.19
CA GLN A 254 1.48 -21.30 15.01
C GLN A 254 1.30 -22.10 16.30
N VAL A 255 0.09 -22.09 16.85
CA VAL A 255 -0.27 -23.00 17.94
C VAL A 255 -0.33 -24.39 17.33
N THR A 256 0.75 -25.15 17.44
CA THR A 256 0.68 -26.59 17.18
C THR A 256 -0.18 -27.18 18.30
N PRO A 257 -1.24 -27.95 18.02
CA PRO A 257 -2.00 -28.59 19.08
C PRO A 257 -1.04 -29.51 19.84
N THR A 258 -0.69 -29.13 21.06
CA THR A 258 0.07 -29.97 21.98
C THR A 258 -0.70 -31.27 22.12
N LYS A 259 -0.16 -32.38 21.61
CA LYS A 259 -0.61 -33.71 22.02
C LYS A 259 -0.38 -33.78 23.52
N GLU A 260 -1.45 -33.62 24.30
CA GLU A 260 -1.44 -33.92 25.72
C GLU A 260 -0.95 -35.37 25.86
N LYS A 261 0.22 -35.52 26.50
CA LYS A 261 0.61 -36.81 27.06
C LYS A 261 -0.38 -37.10 28.18
N ALA A 262 -1.40 -37.89 27.88
CA ALA A 262 -2.17 -38.57 28.91
C ALA A 262 -1.19 -39.40 29.74
N ASN A 263 -1.00 -39.02 31.00
CA ASN A 263 -0.28 -39.81 31.98
C ASN A 263 -1.11 -41.07 32.26
N ASP A 264 -0.63 -42.23 31.80
CA ASP A 264 -1.05 -43.53 32.34
C ASP A 264 -0.48 -43.67 33.76
N LEU A 265 -1.27 -43.20 34.73
CA LEU A 265 -1.12 -43.51 36.15
C LEU A 265 -2.32 -44.34 36.56
N ASN A 266 -2.35 -45.61 36.15
CA ASN A 266 -3.07 -46.67 36.86
C ASN A 266 -2.62 -48.05 36.37
N ASN A 267 -1.53 -48.56 36.94
CA ASN A 267 -1.48 -49.93 37.46
C ASN A 267 -0.20 -50.13 38.28
N MET A 268 -0.29 -49.83 39.58
CA MET A 268 0.50 -50.54 40.57
C MET A 268 -0.48 -51.29 41.48
N ASP A 269 -0.38 -52.61 41.39
CA ASP A 269 -0.57 -53.62 42.42
C ASP A 269 -1.93 -53.73 43.14
N ILE A 270 -2.63 -54.83 42.83
CA ILE A 270 -3.22 -55.67 43.87
C ILE A 270 -2.84 -57.13 43.60
N LYS A 271 -1.96 -57.62 44.49
CA LYS A 271 -1.71 -58.99 44.97
C LYS A 271 -2.31 -60.18 44.24
#